data_AF-A0A7Y2CCG8-F1
#
_entry.id   AF-A0A7Y2CCG8-F1
#
_cell.length_a   1.000
_cell.length_b   1.000
_cell.length_c   1.000
_cell.angle_alpha   90.00
_cell.angle_beta   90.00
_cell.angle_gamma   90.00
#
_symmetry.space_group_name_H-M   'P 1'
#
loop_
_entity.id
_entity.type
_entity.pdbx_description
1 polymer ?
#
loop_
_entity_poly.entity_id
_entity_poly.type
_entity_poly.pdbx_seq_one_letter_code
_entity_poly.pdbx_strand_id
1 'polypeptide(L)'
;MSPKLGLNYRVLSTANSVTNVYANVSRSFKAPTFDQLFDQRTIPVPFPPFEVSLSSAELNPQYGTSFEGGAYHRFETDRLSGELSLALYQIDMRDEIDFDLQILSYRNLGKSRHRGVEADATIYTGPVTLRGSYAYQETTLRFGEFDGNFVKAIPRDIISAGVDIPVGPVVGSASLKSSRRIFLDDANTQRLPSYTTVDARLGYDFGRATISLEVYNLLDATFSTTGFPDPGGSDAVFVFPFTDRHFRLGANVRLP
;
A
#
# COMPACT_ATOMS: atom_id res chain seq x y z
N MET A 1 -25.89 2.48 -5.08
CA MET A 1 -25.89 2.48 -3.60
C MET A 1 -24.74 1.63 -3.09
N SER A 2 -24.09 2.04 -1.99
CA SER A 2 -22.90 1.41 -1.40
C SER A 2 -23.16 0.96 0.04
N PRO A 3 -24.00 -0.07 0.25
CA PRO A 3 -24.29 -0.57 1.58
C PRO A 3 -23.07 -1.24 2.23
N LYS A 4 -23.04 -1.23 3.56
CA LYS A 4 -22.10 -1.98 4.40
C LYS A 4 -22.85 -2.64 5.54
N LEU A 5 -22.54 -3.91 5.79
CA LEU A 5 -23.01 -4.67 6.95
C LEU A 5 -21.78 -5.26 7.65
N GLY A 6 -21.73 -5.15 8.97
CA GLY A 6 -20.65 -5.69 9.77
C GLY A 6 -21.16 -6.26 11.10
N LEU A 7 -20.48 -7.30 11.56
CA LEU A 7 -20.69 -7.91 12.87
C LEU A 7 -19.37 -7.89 13.63
N ASN A 8 -19.43 -7.60 14.92
CA ASN A 8 -18.30 -7.65 15.83
C ASN A 8 -18.73 -8.42 17.08
N TYR A 9 -17.88 -9.33 17.54
CA TYR A 9 -18.15 -10.16 18.70
C TYR A 9 -16.91 -10.22 19.61
N ARG A 10 -17.11 -9.97 20.90
CA ARG A 10 -16.06 -10.09 21.91
C ARG A 10 -15.98 -11.55 22.37
N VAL A 11 -14.93 -12.24 21.93
CA VAL A 11 -14.69 -13.66 22.26
C VAL A 11 -14.05 -13.81 23.63
N LEU A 12 -13.14 -12.90 24.01
CA LEU A 12 -12.44 -12.91 25.28
C LEU A 12 -12.54 -11.56 25.96
N SER A 13 -12.86 -11.56 27.25
CA SER A 13 -12.89 -10.38 28.09
C SER A 13 -12.48 -10.74 29.51
N THR A 14 -11.19 -10.60 29.79
CA THR A 14 -10.61 -10.76 31.12
C THR A 14 -10.03 -9.42 31.59
N ALA A 15 -9.56 -9.33 32.84
CA ALA A 15 -8.90 -8.13 33.34
C ALA A 15 -7.68 -7.72 32.48
N ASN A 16 -6.98 -8.71 31.93
CA ASN A 16 -5.67 -8.54 31.30
C ASN A 16 -5.68 -8.82 29.79
N SER A 17 -6.81 -9.22 29.22
CA SER A 17 -6.89 -9.60 27.81
C SER A 17 -8.29 -9.42 27.24
N VAL A 18 -8.37 -8.79 26.08
CA VAL A 18 -9.62 -8.60 25.34
C VAL A 18 -9.39 -9.01 23.89
N THR A 19 -10.24 -9.89 23.37
CA THR A 19 -10.23 -10.32 21.96
C THR A 19 -11.58 -10.04 21.34
N ASN A 20 -11.60 -9.30 20.24
CA ASN A 20 -12.78 -9.12 19.41
C ASN A 20 -12.52 -9.72 18.04
N VAL A 21 -13.49 -10.44 17.50
CA VAL A 21 -13.49 -10.89 16.10
C VAL A 21 -14.56 -10.13 15.35
N TYR A 22 -14.35 -9.93 14.07
CA TYR A 22 -15.31 -9.22 13.24
C TYR A 22 -15.37 -9.83 11.84
N ALA A 23 -16.49 -9.58 11.18
CA ALA A 23 -16.69 -9.85 9.77
C ALA A 23 -17.51 -8.72 9.17
N ASN A 24 -17.19 -8.31 7.95
CA ASN A 24 -17.97 -7.30 7.24
C ASN A 24 -18.05 -7.60 5.74
N VAL A 25 -19.15 -7.13 5.14
CA VAL A 25 -19.39 -7.12 3.70
C VAL A 25 -19.79 -5.72 3.30
N SER A 26 -19.23 -5.22 2.21
CA SER A 26 -19.51 -3.87 1.72
C SER A 26 -19.50 -3.79 0.20
N ARG A 27 -20.19 -2.78 -0.34
CA ARG A 27 -20.09 -2.41 -1.75
C ARG A 27 -19.54 -1.00 -1.89
N SER A 28 -18.64 -0.83 -2.85
CA SER A 28 -18.07 0.46 -3.25
C SER A 28 -18.35 0.74 -4.72
N PHE A 29 -18.21 2.00 -5.11
CA PHE A 29 -18.15 2.38 -6.51
C PHE A 29 -17.15 3.52 -6.69
N LYS A 30 -16.66 3.67 -7.91
CA LYS A 30 -15.91 4.86 -8.35
C LYS A 30 -16.49 5.31 -9.68
N ALA A 31 -16.90 6.58 -9.73
CA ALA A 31 -17.37 7.19 -10.97
C ALA A 31 -16.18 7.41 -11.94
N PRO A 32 -16.43 7.42 -13.26
CA PRO A 32 -15.43 7.87 -14.23
C PRO A 32 -14.99 9.31 -13.92
N THR A 33 -13.74 9.65 -14.22
CA THR A 33 -13.29 11.04 -14.11
C THR A 33 -13.83 11.88 -15.26
N PHE A 34 -13.85 13.21 -15.10
CA PHE A 34 -14.23 14.12 -16.18
C PHE A 34 -13.32 13.96 -17.41
N ASP A 35 -12.03 13.75 -17.23
CA ASP A 35 -11.09 13.51 -18.33
C ASP A 35 -11.42 12.20 -19.08
N GLN A 36 -11.74 11.13 -18.35
CA GLN A 36 -12.13 9.86 -18.97
C GLN A 36 -13.43 9.97 -19.79
N LEU A 37 -14.35 10.83 -19.37
CA LEU A 37 -15.63 11.04 -20.06
C LEU A 37 -15.54 12.03 -21.22
N PHE A 38 -14.83 13.15 -21.03
CA PHE A 38 -14.99 14.35 -21.85
C PHE A 38 -13.68 15.06 -22.21
N ASP A 39 -12.52 14.43 -22.05
CA ASP A 39 -11.27 15.02 -22.56
C ASP A 39 -11.37 15.25 -24.07
N GLN A 40 -11.20 16.50 -24.48
CA GLN A 40 -11.32 16.93 -25.87
C GLN A 40 -10.00 16.83 -26.64
N ARG A 41 -8.89 16.49 -25.96
CA ARG A 41 -7.60 16.30 -26.62
C ARG A 41 -7.66 15.08 -27.54
N THR A 42 -7.31 15.29 -28.80
CA THR A 42 -7.14 14.21 -29.78
C THR A 42 -5.66 13.86 -29.94
N ILE A 43 -5.40 12.60 -30.25
CA ILE A 43 -4.06 12.11 -30.60
C ILE A 43 -4.03 11.84 -32.11
N PRO A 44 -3.06 12.40 -32.84
CA PRO A 44 -2.89 12.09 -34.26
C PRO A 44 -2.46 10.62 -34.42
N VAL A 45 -3.13 9.90 -35.31
CA VAL A 45 -2.85 8.50 -35.62
C VAL A 45 -2.59 8.32 -37.12
N PRO A 46 -1.73 7.38 -37.54
CA PRO A 46 -1.36 7.21 -38.95
C PRO A 46 -2.44 6.51 -39.81
N PHE A 47 -3.64 6.31 -39.27
CA PHE A 47 -4.76 5.60 -39.90
C PHE A 47 -6.06 6.40 -39.73
N PRO A 48 -7.04 6.32 -40.66
CA PRO A 48 -8.33 7.00 -40.50
C PRO A 48 -9.02 6.65 -39.17
N PRO A 49 -9.62 7.62 -38.45
CA PRO A 49 -9.90 9.00 -38.84
C PRO A 49 -8.73 10.00 -38.67
N PHE A 50 -7.50 9.53 -38.49
CA PHE A 50 -6.24 10.31 -38.31
C PHE A 50 -6.14 11.11 -37.03
N GLU A 51 -7.23 11.25 -36.29
CA GLU A 51 -7.27 11.79 -34.94
C GLU A 51 -8.25 10.96 -34.11
N VAL A 52 -7.83 10.52 -32.92
CA VAL A 52 -8.70 9.77 -31.99
C VAL A 52 -8.80 10.50 -30.66
N SER A 53 -10.00 10.53 -30.09
CA SER A 53 -10.16 10.91 -28.68
C SER A 53 -10.01 9.67 -27.82
N LEU A 54 -9.26 9.80 -26.73
CA LEU A 54 -9.10 8.75 -25.74
C LEU A 54 -10.30 8.64 -24.81
N SER A 55 -11.09 9.71 -24.68
CA SER A 55 -12.25 9.76 -23.78
C SER A 55 -13.42 8.95 -24.30
N SER A 56 -14.34 8.58 -23.41
CA SER A 56 -15.57 7.88 -23.76
C SER A 56 -16.72 8.34 -22.87
N ALA A 57 -17.76 8.92 -23.47
CA ALA A 57 -18.96 9.36 -22.76
C ALA A 57 -19.87 8.19 -22.31
N GLU A 58 -19.58 6.97 -22.74
CA GLU A 58 -20.36 5.76 -22.44
C GLU A 58 -19.89 5.05 -21.16
N LEU A 59 -18.91 5.60 -20.46
CA LEU A 59 -18.35 4.98 -19.26
C LEU A 59 -19.36 4.94 -18.12
N ASN A 60 -19.44 3.77 -17.50
CA ASN A 60 -20.18 3.53 -16.28
C ASN A 60 -19.25 3.61 -15.06
N PRO A 61 -19.79 3.84 -13.85
CA PRO A 61 -19.02 3.64 -12.63
C PRO A 61 -18.49 2.21 -12.51
N GLN A 62 -17.28 2.06 -11.99
CA GLN A 62 -16.75 0.77 -11.56
C GLN A 62 -17.28 0.42 -10.17
N TYR A 63 -17.41 -0.87 -9.87
CA TYR A 63 -17.96 -1.36 -8.60
C TYR A 63 -17.05 -2.36 -7.92
N GLY A 64 -17.01 -2.31 -6.58
CA GLY A 64 -16.32 -3.29 -5.74
C GLY A 64 -17.27 -3.96 -4.75
N THR A 65 -17.08 -5.26 -4.53
CA THR A 65 -17.68 -5.98 -3.38
C THR A 65 -16.56 -6.51 -2.51
N SER A 66 -16.51 -6.06 -1.26
CA SER A 66 -15.49 -6.45 -0.29
C SER A 66 -16.08 -7.36 0.78
N PHE A 67 -15.35 -8.43 1.09
CA PHE A 67 -15.54 -9.31 2.22
C PHE A 67 -14.28 -9.26 3.07
N GLU A 68 -14.42 -9.01 4.36
CA GLU A 68 -13.30 -8.93 5.28
C GLU A 68 -13.66 -9.56 6.60
N GLY A 69 -12.73 -10.31 7.19
CA GLY A 69 -12.86 -10.86 8.52
C GLY A 69 -11.53 -10.76 9.25
N GLY A 70 -11.59 -10.53 10.55
CA GLY A 70 -10.38 -10.31 11.32
C GLY A 70 -10.57 -10.40 12.82
N ALA A 71 -9.47 -10.21 13.53
CA ALA A 71 -9.42 -10.20 14.97
C ALA A 71 -8.54 -9.06 15.47
N TYR A 72 -8.96 -8.48 16.59
CA TYR A 72 -8.18 -7.55 17.39
C TYR A 72 -7.97 -8.17 18.77
N HIS A 73 -6.73 -8.23 19.22
CA HIS A 73 -6.37 -8.72 20.53
C HIS A 73 -5.54 -7.70 21.27
N ARG A 74 -5.99 -7.31 22.45
CA ARG A 74 -5.22 -6.48 23.39
C ARG A 74 -4.90 -7.31 24.61
N PHE A 75 -3.65 -7.23 25.07
CA PHE A 75 -3.21 -7.94 26.26
C PHE A 75 -2.33 -7.05 27.15
N GLU A 76 -2.28 -7.41 28.42
CA GLU A 76 -1.45 -6.81 29.44
C GLU A 76 -0.98 -7.91 30.40
N THR A 77 0.31 -7.90 30.70
CA THR A 77 0.99 -8.83 31.61
C THR A 77 1.94 -8.02 32.48
N ASP A 78 2.51 -8.63 33.52
CA ASP A 78 3.46 -7.95 34.42
C ASP A 78 4.69 -7.35 33.71
N ARG A 79 5.02 -7.81 32.50
CA ARG A 79 6.24 -7.41 31.76
C ARG A 79 5.96 -6.76 30.41
N LEU A 80 4.81 -7.03 29.82
CA LEU A 80 4.46 -6.69 28.44
C LEU A 80 3.00 -6.30 28.34
N SER A 81 2.71 -5.28 27.54
CA SER A 81 1.36 -5.02 27.05
C SER A 81 1.41 -4.82 25.54
N GLY A 82 0.26 -4.92 24.88
CA GLY A 82 0.25 -4.72 23.43
C GLY A 82 -1.09 -4.96 22.77
N GLU A 83 -1.07 -4.68 21.48
CA GLU A 83 -2.20 -4.78 20.57
C GLU A 83 -1.75 -5.53 19.32
N LEU A 84 -2.56 -6.51 18.92
CA LEU A 84 -2.36 -7.33 17.73
C LEU A 84 -3.63 -7.23 16.87
N SER A 85 -3.46 -7.11 15.56
CA SER A 85 -4.54 -7.24 14.59
C SER A 85 -4.17 -8.23 13.50
N LEU A 86 -5.17 -8.96 13.02
CA LEU A 86 -5.08 -9.80 11.83
C LEU A 86 -6.37 -9.62 11.04
N ALA A 87 -6.25 -9.34 9.75
CA ALA A 87 -7.36 -9.25 8.82
C ALA A 87 -7.08 -10.10 7.58
N LEU A 88 -8.13 -10.72 7.06
CA LEU A 88 -8.17 -11.42 5.78
C LEU A 88 -9.25 -10.74 4.95
N TYR A 89 -8.95 -10.44 3.69
CA TYR A 89 -9.92 -9.80 2.82
C TYR A 89 -9.95 -10.39 1.42
N GLN A 90 -11.09 -10.22 0.76
CA GLN A 90 -11.27 -10.37 -0.68
C GLN A 90 -12.11 -9.20 -1.20
N ILE A 91 -11.64 -8.55 -2.26
CA ILE A 91 -12.39 -7.54 -3.01
C ILE A 91 -12.54 -8.02 -4.44
N ASP A 92 -13.78 -8.16 -4.89
CA ASP A 92 -14.13 -8.44 -6.28
C ASP A 92 -14.53 -7.13 -6.96
N MET A 93 -13.72 -6.70 -7.93
CA MET A 93 -13.92 -5.50 -8.71
C MET A 93 -14.51 -5.87 -10.08
N ARG A 94 -15.46 -5.06 -10.55
CA ARG A 94 -16.08 -5.20 -11.86
C ARG A 94 -16.31 -3.85 -12.51
N ASP A 95 -16.50 -3.88 -13.82
CA ASP A 95 -16.73 -2.69 -14.65
C ASP A 95 -15.58 -1.68 -14.47
N GLU A 96 -14.36 -2.16 -14.22
CA GLU A 96 -13.19 -1.29 -14.07
C GLU A 96 -12.89 -0.60 -15.39
N ILE A 97 -12.62 0.69 -15.29
CA ILE A 97 -12.31 1.53 -16.44
C ILE A 97 -10.83 1.32 -16.75
N ASP A 98 -10.56 0.73 -17.91
CA ASP A 98 -9.22 0.50 -18.43
C ASP A 98 -9.10 1.05 -19.85
N PHE A 99 -7.87 1.22 -20.33
CA PHE A 99 -7.59 1.75 -21.65
C PHE A 99 -7.51 0.61 -22.69
N ASP A 100 -8.38 0.66 -23.71
CA ASP A 100 -8.39 -0.31 -24.79
C ASP A 100 -7.43 0.12 -25.91
N LEU A 101 -6.31 -0.60 -26.06
CA LEU A 101 -5.29 -0.30 -27.07
C LEU A 101 -5.77 -0.54 -28.51
N GLN A 102 -6.79 -1.37 -28.74
CA GLN A 102 -7.26 -1.68 -30.09
C GLN A 102 -8.06 -0.52 -30.71
N ILE A 103 -8.84 0.17 -29.87
CA ILE A 103 -9.66 1.32 -30.31
C ILE A 103 -9.15 2.66 -29.77
N LEU A 104 -8.08 2.64 -28.96
CA LEU A 104 -7.46 3.80 -28.31
C LEU A 104 -8.46 4.64 -27.50
N SER A 105 -9.26 3.99 -26.66
CA SER A 105 -10.28 4.67 -25.83
C SER A 105 -10.51 3.95 -24.50
N TYR A 106 -11.00 4.67 -23.49
CA TYR A 106 -11.37 4.09 -22.20
C TYR A 106 -12.66 3.26 -22.28
N ARG A 107 -12.68 2.11 -21.58
CA ARG A 107 -13.86 1.22 -21.50
C ARG A 107 -13.99 0.53 -20.14
N ASN A 108 -15.22 0.15 -19.78
CA ASN A 108 -15.52 -0.71 -18.61
C ASN A 108 -15.29 -2.20 -18.92
N LEU A 109 -14.05 -2.59 -19.23
CA LEU A 109 -13.70 -3.98 -19.54
C LEU A 109 -13.12 -4.72 -18.34
N GLY A 110 -12.53 -3.98 -17.40
CA GLY A 110 -11.69 -4.54 -16.36
C GLY A 110 -12.47 -5.26 -15.28
N LYS A 111 -11.88 -6.37 -14.83
CA LYS A 111 -12.29 -7.09 -13.62
C LYS A 111 -11.03 -7.49 -12.87
N SER A 112 -11.02 -7.34 -11.56
CA SER A 112 -9.90 -7.81 -10.75
C SER A 112 -10.40 -8.41 -9.45
N ARG A 113 -9.55 -9.25 -8.87
CA ARG A 113 -9.75 -9.82 -7.54
C ARG A 113 -8.54 -9.50 -6.69
N HIS A 114 -8.79 -8.88 -5.54
CA HIS A 114 -7.78 -8.47 -4.57
C HIS A 114 -7.97 -9.35 -3.36
N ARG A 115 -6.99 -10.16 -2.99
CA ARG A 115 -7.01 -10.98 -1.79
C ARG A 115 -5.81 -10.62 -0.94
N GLY A 116 -5.98 -10.57 0.37
CA GLY A 116 -4.85 -10.26 1.21
C GLY A 116 -4.99 -10.66 2.65
N VAL A 117 -3.85 -10.57 3.32
CA VAL A 117 -3.68 -10.73 4.76
C VAL A 117 -2.97 -9.48 5.26
N GLU A 118 -3.49 -8.88 6.31
CA GLU A 118 -2.86 -7.76 7.00
C GLU A 118 -2.69 -8.14 8.46
N ALA A 119 -1.48 -8.00 8.98
CA ALA A 119 -1.16 -8.29 10.36
C ALA A 119 -0.37 -7.13 10.95
N ASP A 120 -0.77 -6.66 12.12
CA ASP A 120 -0.07 -5.61 12.86
C ASP A 120 0.13 -6.01 14.31
N ALA A 121 1.24 -5.55 14.88
CA ALA A 121 1.59 -5.74 16.27
C ALA A 121 2.24 -4.47 16.82
N THR A 122 1.76 -4.02 17.97
CA THR A 122 2.46 -3.04 18.81
C THR A 122 2.64 -3.63 20.20
N ILE A 123 3.89 -3.76 20.64
CA ILE A 123 4.25 -4.34 21.93
C ILE A 123 5.02 -3.32 22.74
N TYR A 124 4.62 -3.13 23.99
CA TYR A 124 5.28 -2.30 24.99
C TYR A 124 6.00 -3.20 25.98
N THR A 125 7.29 -2.96 26.20
CA THR A 125 8.12 -3.70 27.17
C THR A 125 8.95 -2.72 28.01
N GLY A 126 8.48 -2.47 29.23
CA GLY A 126 8.96 -1.34 30.01
C GLY A 126 8.76 -0.04 29.21
N PRO A 127 9.81 0.76 28.98
CA PRO A 127 9.68 1.98 28.20
C PRO A 127 9.92 1.77 26.69
N VAL A 128 10.31 0.56 26.26
CA VAL A 128 10.58 0.22 24.86
C VAL A 128 9.27 -0.08 24.14
N THR A 129 9.13 0.46 22.93
CA THR A 129 8.00 0.16 22.04
C THR A 129 8.50 -0.57 20.81
N LEU A 130 7.89 -1.71 20.48
CA LEU A 130 8.12 -2.48 19.27
C LEU A 130 6.88 -2.40 18.39
N ARG A 131 7.08 -2.21 17.09
CA ARG A 131 6.03 -2.21 16.08
C ARG A 131 6.39 -3.14 14.94
N GLY A 132 5.41 -3.85 14.41
CA GLY A 132 5.55 -4.66 13.22
C GLY A 132 4.26 -4.66 12.42
N SER A 133 4.37 -4.60 11.11
CA SER A 133 3.27 -4.79 10.19
C SER A 133 3.69 -5.62 8.99
N TYR A 134 2.77 -6.45 8.50
CA TYR A 134 2.93 -7.25 7.31
C TYR A 134 1.64 -7.25 6.50
N ALA A 135 1.76 -6.90 5.22
CA ALA A 135 0.70 -7.04 4.25
C ALA A 135 1.13 -7.99 3.14
N TYR A 136 0.37 -9.07 2.97
CA TYR A 136 0.40 -9.90 1.76
C TYR A 136 -0.79 -9.52 0.90
N GLN A 137 -0.56 -9.15 -0.36
CA GLN A 137 -1.63 -8.86 -1.30
C GLN A 137 -1.43 -9.56 -2.63
N GLU A 138 -2.53 -10.14 -3.10
CA GLU A 138 -2.68 -10.86 -4.34
C GLU A 138 -3.80 -10.20 -5.14
N THR A 139 -3.41 -9.25 -5.98
CA THR A 139 -4.33 -8.56 -6.89
C THR A 139 -4.14 -9.14 -8.28
N THR A 140 -5.17 -9.82 -8.79
CA THR A 140 -5.13 -10.54 -10.06
C THR A 140 -6.18 -10.01 -11.04
N LEU A 141 -5.83 -9.95 -12.32
CA LEU A 141 -6.77 -9.72 -13.41
C LEU A 141 -7.76 -10.88 -13.52
N ARG A 142 -9.00 -10.54 -13.89
CA ARG A 142 -10.14 -11.45 -14.07
C ARG A 142 -10.84 -11.27 -15.42
N PHE A 143 -10.09 -10.83 -16.41
CA PHE A 143 -10.55 -10.52 -17.77
C PHE A 143 -9.37 -10.53 -18.75
N GLY A 144 -9.70 -10.57 -20.05
CA GLY A 144 -8.71 -10.43 -21.12
C GLY A 144 -7.74 -11.60 -21.24
N GLU A 145 -6.69 -11.40 -22.02
CA GLU A 145 -5.65 -12.38 -22.29
C GLU A 145 -4.85 -12.77 -21.04
N PHE A 146 -4.68 -11.83 -20.10
CA PHE A 146 -3.89 -12.00 -18.88
C PHE A 146 -4.74 -12.39 -17.65
N ASP A 147 -5.89 -13.04 -17.85
CA ASP A 147 -6.71 -13.55 -16.74
C ASP A 147 -5.88 -14.48 -15.84
N GLY A 148 -5.88 -14.20 -14.54
CA GLY A 148 -5.07 -14.91 -13.56
C GLY A 148 -3.74 -14.25 -13.23
N ASN A 149 -3.20 -13.39 -14.09
CA ASN A 149 -1.97 -12.66 -13.81
C ASN A 149 -2.17 -11.58 -12.76
N PHE A 150 -1.10 -11.24 -12.06
CA PHE A 150 -1.05 -10.15 -11.10
C PHE A 150 -1.15 -8.79 -11.80
N VAL A 151 -1.86 -7.86 -11.17
CA VAL A 151 -1.89 -6.48 -11.60
C VAL A 151 -0.50 -5.85 -11.36
N LYS A 152 0.04 -5.20 -12.38
CA LYS A 152 1.33 -4.51 -12.33
C LYS A 152 1.34 -3.37 -11.31
N ALA A 153 2.54 -2.97 -10.88
CA ALA A 153 2.83 -1.91 -9.91
C ALA A 153 2.28 -2.14 -8.49
N ILE A 154 1.74 -3.33 -8.18
CA ILE A 154 1.27 -3.69 -6.85
C ILE A 154 2.31 -4.61 -6.17
N PRO A 155 2.96 -4.19 -5.07
CA PRO A 155 3.85 -5.07 -4.31
C PRO A 155 3.08 -6.18 -3.63
N ARG A 156 3.61 -7.40 -3.58
CA ARG A 156 2.89 -8.53 -2.95
C ARG A 156 3.24 -8.72 -1.49
N ASP A 157 4.44 -8.34 -1.08
CA ASP A 157 4.82 -8.26 0.34
C ASP A 157 5.20 -6.85 0.68
N ILE A 158 4.59 -6.34 1.75
CA ILE A 158 5.01 -5.11 2.40
C ILE A 158 5.28 -5.46 3.86
N ILE A 159 6.50 -5.20 4.30
CA ILE A 159 6.92 -5.43 5.69
C ILE A 159 7.36 -4.10 6.24
N SER A 160 6.85 -3.73 7.42
CA SER A 160 7.41 -2.64 8.21
C SER A 160 7.67 -3.12 9.63
N ALA A 161 8.77 -2.66 10.22
CA ALA A 161 9.06 -2.92 11.62
C ALA A 161 9.71 -1.69 12.24
N GLY A 162 9.59 -1.53 13.55
CA GLY A 162 10.21 -0.42 14.24
C GLY A 162 10.40 -0.66 15.72
N VAL A 163 11.36 0.06 16.29
CA VAL A 163 11.66 0.05 17.71
C VAL A 163 11.93 1.46 18.17
N ASP A 164 11.40 1.83 19.34
CA ASP A 164 11.80 3.02 20.09
C ASP A 164 12.33 2.61 21.46
N ILE A 165 13.50 3.15 21.81
CA ILE A 165 14.23 2.87 23.05
C ILE A 165 14.53 4.21 23.72
N PRO A 166 13.67 4.66 24.65
CA PRO A 166 13.98 5.80 25.50
C PRO A 166 14.93 5.39 26.63
N VAL A 167 15.96 6.21 26.88
CA VAL A 167 16.92 6.08 27.98
C VAL A 167 17.19 7.48 28.55
N GLY A 168 16.47 7.83 29.62
CA GLY A 168 16.52 9.18 30.19
C GLY A 168 16.02 10.23 29.19
N PRO A 169 16.80 11.30 28.89
CA PRO A 169 16.43 12.32 27.91
C PRO A 169 16.66 11.88 26.45
N VAL A 170 17.24 10.70 26.22
CA VAL A 170 17.58 10.21 24.88
C VAL A 170 16.50 9.25 24.39
N VAL A 171 16.12 9.38 23.11
CA VAL A 171 15.29 8.39 22.42
C VAL A 171 16.02 7.93 21.17
N GLY A 172 16.35 6.64 21.12
CA GLY A 172 16.84 5.96 19.92
C GLY A 172 15.69 5.25 19.22
N SER A 173 15.58 5.41 17.90
CA SER A 173 14.58 4.73 17.09
C SER A 173 15.21 4.12 15.85
N ALA A 174 14.70 2.98 15.43
CA ALA A 174 15.00 2.40 14.12
C ALA A 174 13.71 1.90 13.48
N SER A 175 13.62 2.04 12.16
CA SER A 175 12.51 1.53 11.36
C SER A 175 13.01 0.83 10.11
N LEU A 176 12.39 -0.30 9.79
CA LEU A 176 12.64 -1.08 8.59
C LEU A 176 11.42 -1.01 7.69
N LYS A 177 11.65 -0.90 6.37
CA LYS A 177 10.62 -1.06 5.34
C LYS A 177 11.13 -2.01 4.26
N SER A 178 10.32 -2.97 3.83
CA SER A 178 10.61 -3.82 2.68
C SER A 178 9.40 -3.95 1.78
N SER A 179 9.66 -3.95 0.47
CA SER A 179 8.66 -4.17 -0.58
C SER A 179 9.19 -5.17 -1.58
N ARG A 180 8.35 -6.13 -2.00
CA ARG A 180 8.77 -7.28 -2.81
C ARG A 180 7.76 -7.63 -3.89
N ARG A 181 8.26 -8.30 -4.93
CA ARG A 181 7.46 -8.94 -6.00
C ARG A 181 6.50 -7.97 -6.70
N ILE A 182 7.03 -6.84 -7.16
CA ILE A 182 6.29 -5.85 -7.96
C ILE A 182 6.50 -6.19 -9.44
N PHE A 183 5.44 -6.58 -10.15
CA PHE A 183 5.48 -6.73 -11.60
C PHE A 183 5.33 -5.38 -12.30
N LEU A 184 5.88 -5.26 -13.50
CA LEU A 184 5.87 -4.03 -14.29
C LEU A 184 4.97 -4.11 -15.52
N ASP A 185 4.52 -5.31 -15.87
CA ASP A 185 3.72 -5.64 -17.04
C ASP A 185 2.56 -6.60 -16.69
N ASP A 186 1.52 -6.57 -17.51
CA ASP A 186 0.32 -7.42 -17.30
C ASP A 186 0.61 -8.90 -17.63
N ALA A 187 1.64 -9.17 -18.44
CA ALA A 187 2.14 -10.51 -18.71
C ALA A 187 2.96 -11.10 -17.54
N ASN A 188 3.30 -10.28 -16.54
CA ASN A 188 4.11 -10.65 -15.36
C ASN A 188 5.49 -11.22 -15.71
N THR A 189 6.11 -10.74 -16.78
CA THR A 189 7.45 -11.18 -17.21
C THR A 189 8.56 -10.31 -16.63
N GLN A 190 8.25 -9.05 -16.29
CA GLN A 190 9.21 -8.09 -15.77
C GLN A 190 8.85 -7.66 -14.36
N ARG A 191 9.86 -7.52 -13.50
CA ARG A 191 9.67 -7.17 -12.08
C ARG A 191 10.71 -6.17 -11.60
N LEU A 192 10.30 -5.29 -10.69
CA LEU A 192 11.26 -4.48 -9.94
C LEU A 192 12.03 -5.36 -8.94
N PRO A 193 13.33 -5.07 -8.73
CA PRO A 193 14.06 -5.66 -7.62
C PRO A 193 13.37 -5.37 -6.29
N SER A 194 13.26 -6.41 -5.45
CA SER A 194 12.84 -6.24 -4.06
C SER A 194 13.86 -5.39 -3.30
N TYR A 195 13.39 -4.59 -2.36
CA TYR A 195 14.28 -3.75 -1.55
C TYR A 195 13.92 -3.79 -0.07
N THR A 196 14.89 -3.39 0.76
CA THR A 196 14.74 -3.16 2.19
C THR A 196 15.54 -1.92 2.57
N THR A 197 14.90 -0.98 3.24
CA THR A 197 15.55 0.19 3.83
C THR A 197 15.47 0.12 5.34
N VAL A 198 16.47 0.70 6.00
CA VAL A 198 16.47 0.92 7.45
C VAL A 198 16.73 2.40 7.67
N ASP A 199 15.89 3.03 8.47
CA ASP A 199 16.08 4.41 8.92
C ASP A 199 16.36 4.39 10.42
N ALA A 200 17.19 5.30 10.89
CA ALA A 200 17.56 5.43 12.28
C ALA A 200 17.43 6.88 12.74
N ARG A 201 17.01 7.08 13.98
CA ARG A 201 16.89 8.39 14.62
C ARG A 201 17.47 8.35 16.02
N LEU A 202 18.20 9.40 16.38
CA LEU A 202 18.62 9.66 17.74
C LEU A 202 18.14 11.06 18.14
N GLY A 203 17.32 11.15 19.18
CA GLY A 203 16.81 12.41 19.73
C GLY A 203 17.29 12.63 21.16
N TYR A 204 17.55 13.89 21.52
CA TYR A 204 17.83 14.31 22.89
C TYR A 204 16.85 15.42 23.29
N ASP A 205 16.15 15.22 24.40
CA ASP A 205 15.21 16.18 24.98
C ASP A 205 15.88 17.05 26.06
N PHE A 206 15.91 18.35 25.81
CA PHE A 206 16.36 19.40 26.74
C PHE A 206 15.19 20.04 27.50
N GLY A 207 14.00 19.43 27.49
CA GLY A 207 12.78 19.87 28.16
C GLY A 207 11.97 20.87 27.35
N ARG A 208 12.58 21.99 26.94
CA ARG A 208 11.93 23.00 26.06
C ARG A 208 12.28 22.84 24.59
N ALA A 209 13.29 22.03 24.29
CA ALA A 209 13.76 21.78 22.95
C ALA A 209 14.18 20.33 22.79
N THR A 210 13.93 19.75 21.62
CA THR A 210 14.44 18.44 21.23
C THR A 210 15.33 18.61 20.01
N ILE A 211 16.55 18.09 20.07
CA ILE A 211 17.45 17.99 18.92
C ILE A 211 17.45 16.54 18.44
N SER A 212 17.41 16.32 17.12
CA SER A 212 17.54 14.98 16.56
C SER A 212 18.46 14.90 15.36
N LEU A 213 19.17 13.78 15.26
CA LEU A 213 19.86 13.32 14.07
C LEU A 213 19.10 12.12 13.49
N GLU A 214 18.83 12.17 12.20
CA GLU A 214 18.15 11.12 11.45
C GLU A 214 19.04 10.68 10.29
N VAL A 215 19.10 9.37 10.09
CA VAL A 215 19.76 8.73 8.95
C VAL A 215 18.72 7.93 8.22
N TYR A 216 18.41 8.33 6.99
CA TYR A 216 17.51 7.60 6.10
C TYR A 216 18.32 6.68 5.20
N ASN A 217 17.77 5.50 4.92
CA ASN A 217 18.43 4.47 4.12
C ASN A 217 19.85 4.16 4.64
N LEU A 218 19.96 3.83 5.93
CA LEU A 218 21.21 3.52 6.64
C LEU A 218 22.05 2.44 5.93
N LEU A 219 21.37 1.50 5.25
CA LEU A 219 21.98 0.41 4.48
C LEU A 219 22.51 0.85 3.11
N ASP A 220 22.26 2.09 2.69
CA ASP A 220 22.65 2.64 1.40
C ASP A 220 22.14 1.81 0.22
N ALA A 221 20.89 1.33 0.32
CA ALA A 221 20.27 0.53 -0.71
C ALA A 221 19.90 1.42 -1.91
N THR A 222 20.29 1.02 -3.12
CA THR A 222 19.79 1.62 -4.36
C THR A 222 18.54 0.86 -4.79
N PHE A 223 17.40 1.56 -4.90
CA PHE A 223 16.12 0.93 -5.24
C PHE A 223 15.18 1.90 -5.97
N SER A 224 14.13 1.33 -6.55
CA SER A 224 13.02 2.07 -7.15
C SER A 224 11.70 1.52 -6.63
N THR A 225 10.75 2.42 -6.41
CA THR A 225 9.38 2.06 -5.99
C THR A 225 8.42 1.92 -7.17
N THR A 226 8.83 2.40 -8.34
CA THR A 226 8.05 2.39 -9.57
C THR A 226 8.98 2.37 -10.79
N GLY A 227 8.44 1.91 -11.91
CA GLY A 227 9.07 1.88 -13.21
C GLY A 227 8.07 1.44 -14.26
N PHE A 228 8.47 1.48 -15.53
CA PHE A 228 7.66 0.98 -16.63
C PHE A 228 8.56 0.34 -17.70
N PRO A 229 8.12 -0.76 -18.33
CA PRO A 229 8.82 -1.33 -19.48
C PRO A 229 8.83 -0.34 -20.65
N ASP A 230 9.81 -0.46 -21.53
CA ASP A 230 9.89 0.33 -22.75
C ASP A 230 8.64 0.13 -23.63
N PRO A 231 7.84 1.20 -23.91
CA PRO A 231 6.70 1.09 -24.80
C PRO A 231 7.07 0.66 -26.23
N GLY A 232 8.34 0.83 -26.63
CA GLY A 232 8.88 0.36 -27.91
C GLY A 232 9.06 -1.16 -28.00
N GLY A 233 8.82 -1.92 -26.93
CA GLY A 233 8.88 -3.38 -26.91
C GLY A 233 10.28 -3.96 -26.74
N SER A 234 11.27 -3.15 -26.35
CA SER A 234 12.58 -3.66 -25.93
C SER A 234 12.54 -4.24 -24.51
N ASP A 235 13.58 -4.97 -24.13
CA ASP A 235 13.75 -5.48 -22.75
C ASP A 235 14.16 -4.38 -21.75
N ALA A 236 14.20 -3.11 -22.15
CA ALA A 236 14.57 -2.02 -21.28
C ALA A 236 13.46 -1.68 -20.28
N VAL A 237 13.86 -1.36 -19.05
CA VAL A 237 12.97 -0.87 -18.00
C VAL A 237 13.40 0.53 -17.58
N PHE A 238 12.49 1.48 -17.68
CA PHE A 238 12.68 2.83 -17.15
C PHE A 238 12.27 2.86 -15.68
N VAL A 239 13.21 3.19 -14.80
CA VAL A 239 12.98 3.23 -13.35
C VAL A 239 13.23 4.63 -12.80
N PHE A 240 12.57 4.92 -11.67
CA PHE A 240 12.78 6.15 -10.92
C PHE A 240 13.53 5.81 -9.64
N PRO A 241 14.87 5.99 -9.59
CA PRO A 241 15.66 5.66 -8.41
C PRO A 241 15.26 6.56 -7.24
N PHE A 242 15.15 5.94 -6.06
CA PHE A 242 14.94 6.66 -4.82
C PHE A 242 16.26 7.27 -4.34
N THR A 243 16.20 8.24 -3.43
CA THR A 243 17.39 8.86 -2.84
C THR A 243 18.22 7.82 -2.07
N ASP A 244 19.53 7.87 -2.28
CA ASP A 244 20.51 7.12 -1.49
C ASP A 244 20.51 7.56 -0.01
N ARG A 245 21.44 7.04 0.78
CA ARG A 245 21.57 7.40 2.19
C ARG A 245 21.72 8.91 2.37
N HIS A 246 20.90 9.47 3.26
CA HIS A 246 20.95 10.90 3.57
C HIS A 246 20.62 11.16 5.04
N PHE A 247 21.00 12.36 5.48
CA PHE A 247 20.95 12.75 6.89
C PHE A 247 20.06 13.97 7.08
N ARG A 248 19.35 14.03 8.21
CA ARG A 248 18.59 15.21 8.63
C ARG A 248 18.93 15.57 10.06
N LEU A 249 19.19 16.85 10.28
CA LEU A 249 19.25 17.46 11.61
C LEU A 249 17.95 18.20 11.87
N GLY A 250 17.32 17.93 13.00
CA GLY A 250 16.06 18.54 13.41
C GLY A 250 16.18 19.20 14.77
N ALA A 251 15.50 20.34 14.93
CA ALA A 251 15.29 20.99 16.21
C ALA A 251 13.81 21.35 16.35
N ASN A 252 13.18 20.96 17.46
CA ASN A 252 11.81 21.32 17.80
C ASN A 252 11.83 22.08 19.12
N VAL A 253 11.22 23.27 19.17
CA VAL A 253 11.15 24.11 20.36
C VAL A 253 9.69 24.31 20.74
N ARG A 254 9.35 24.02 21.99
CA ARG A 254 8.01 24.29 22.54
C ARG A 254 8.00 25.70 23.11
N LEU A 255 7.20 26.57 22.50
CA LEU A 255 6.94 27.91 23.00
C LEU A 255 5.93 27.86 24.16
N PRO A 256 6.02 28.81 25.12
CA PRO A 256 5.14 28.86 26.28
C PRO A 256 3.67 29.17 25.94
#